data_AF-A0A5B6ZS42-F1
#
_entry.id   AF-A0A5B6ZS42-F1
#
_cell.length_a   1.000
_cell.length_b   1.000
_cell.length_c   1.000
_cell.angle_alpha   90.00
_cell.angle_beta   90.00
_cell.angle_gamma   90.00
#
_symmetry.space_group_name_H-M   'P 1'
#
loop_
_entity.id
_entity.type
_entity.pdbx_description
1 polymer ?
#
loop_
_entity_poly.entity_id
_entity_poly.type
_entity_poly.pdbx_seq_one_letter_code
_entity_poly.pdbx_strand_id
1 'polypeptide(L)'
;MVGLSLFDGSNDCYFHTGKRGHHKFWGTRIFKYGDLEVLHFLLSNLNWWVVEYCIDGFQFHSLPSMMYTHNGFATFAGDMEEYCNQYVDKDALIYLVLANEILHVLHPNIVTIAEDATLYPGLCEPTSQGGLGFDYYVNLSASEMWVWFLENIPDHDWSMSKIVTTLTGNRHSADKMLLYAENHNQSISGGRSLAEILLGESMEHSSNTKDSLLRGCSLHK
;
A
#
# COMPACT_ATOMS: atom_id res chain seq x y z
N MET A 1 -5.16 16.57 -24.26
CA MET A 1 -5.14 16.83 -22.80
C MET A 1 -6.41 16.20 -22.26
N VAL A 2 -6.34 14.94 -21.82
CA VAL A 2 -7.52 14.15 -21.40
C VAL A 2 -7.24 13.72 -19.96
N GLY A 3 -8.12 14.11 -19.04
CA GLY A 3 -7.98 13.85 -17.60
C GLY A 3 -8.75 14.87 -16.77
N LEU A 4 -8.82 14.64 -15.46
CA LEU A 4 -9.54 15.51 -14.52
C LEU A 4 -8.77 16.81 -14.18
N SER A 5 -7.46 16.88 -14.45
CA SER A 5 -6.68 18.08 -14.15
C SER A 5 -7.08 19.22 -15.09
N LEU A 6 -7.30 20.41 -14.53
CA LEU A 6 -7.79 21.57 -15.28
C LEU A 6 -9.14 21.32 -15.97
N PHE A 7 -10.01 20.50 -15.38
CA PHE A 7 -11.27 20.04 -15.99
C PHE A 7 -12.16 21.19 -16.51
N ASP A 8 -12.31 22.25 -15.72
CA ASP A 8 -13.06 23.46 -16.05
C ASP A 8 -12.13 24.64 -16.43
N GLY A 9 -10.87 24.35 -16.73
CA GLY A 9 -9.81 25.36 -16.93
C GLY A 9 -9.24 25.95 -15.65
N SER A 10 -9.82 25.64 -14.48
CA SER A 10 -9.31 26.05 -13.16
C SER A 10 -8.41 24.98 -12.53
N ASN A 11 -7.55 25.40 -11.60
CA ASN A 11 -6.70 24.47 -10.87
C ASN A 11 -7.33 23.93 -9.58
N ASP A 12 -8.60 24.23 -9.31
CA ASP A 12 -9.26 23.99 -8.02
C ASP A 12 -10.62 23.30 -8.11
N CYS A 13 -10.97 22.75 -9.27
CA CYS A 13 -12.20 21.96 -9.44
C CYS A 13 -12.21 20.70 -8.55
N TYR A 14 -11.46 19.64 -8.89
CA TYR A 14 -11.40 18.40 -8.09
C TYR A 14 -10.24 18.36 -7.07
N PHE A 15 -9.25 19.24 -7.22
CA PHE A 15 -7.96 19.13 -6.55
C PHE A 15 -7.63 20.37 -5.74
N HIS A 16 -6.77 20.24 -4.74
CA HIS A 16 -6.27 21.41 -4.02
C HIS A 16 -5.43 22.31 -4.95
N THR A 17 -5.24 23.56 -4.53
CA THR A 17 -4.34 24.52 -5.20
C THR A 17 -2.94 24.52 -4.58
N GLY A 18 -1.99 25.16 -5.28
CA GLY A 18 -0.63 25.37 -4.78
C GLY A 18 0.10 24.06 -4.48
N LYS A 19 0.94 24.07 -3.43
CA LYS A 19 1.75 22.91 -3.03
C LYS A 19 0.88 21.74 -2.53
N ARG A 20 -0.23 22.00 -1.85
CA ARG A 20 -1.14 20.95 -1.35
C ARG A 20 -1.82 20.20 -2.49
N GLY A 21 -2.00 20.83 -3.64
CA GLY A 21 -2.60 20.24 -4.84
C GLY A 21 -1.73 19.28 -5.62
N HIS A 22 -0.45 19.13 -5.26
CA HIS A 22 0.54 18.41 -6.06
C HIS A 22 1.32 17.41 -5.21
N HIS A 23 1.34 16.17 -5.66
CA HIS A 23 2.17 15.13 -5.07
C HIS A 23 3.61 15.30 -5.54
N LYS A 24 4.49 15.78 -4.66
CA LYS A 24 5.85 16.21 -5.00
C LYS A 24 6.66 15.15 -5.77
N PHE A 25 6.53 13.88 -5.39
CA PHE A 25 7.33 12.80 -5.94
C PHE A 25 6.72 12.13 -7.17
N TRP A 26 5.41 12.22 -7.35
CA TRP A 26 4.71 11.52 -8.43
C TRP A 26 4.29 12.46 -9.56
N GLY A 27 4.33 13.77 -9.34
CA GLY A 27 3.84 14.75 -10.32
C GLY A 27 2.32 14.69 -10.52
N THR A 28 1.59 14.04 -9.63
CA THR A 28 0.12 13.89 -9.69
C THR A 28 -0.59 14.97 -8.89
N ARG A 29 -1.92 15.04 -9.07
CA ARG A 29 -2.80 15.97 -8.35
C ARG A 29 -3.40 15.31 -7.11
N ILE A 30 -3.65 16.09 -6.05
CA ILE A 30 -4.25 15.62 -4.79
C ILE A 30 -5.69 16.13 -4.67
N PHE A 31 -6.63 15.22 -4.49
CA PHE A 31 -8.07 15.51 -4.39
C PHE A 31 -8.40 16.36 -3.17
N LYS A 32 -9.47 17.17 -3.27
CA LYS A 32 -10.07 17.86 -2.12
C LYS A 32 -11.08 16.94 -1.45
N TYR A 33 -10.63 16.05 -0.57
CA TYR A 33 -11.52 15.07 0.08
C TYR A 33 -12.64 15.71 0.92
N GLY A 34 -12.49 16.97 1.35
CA GLY A 34 -13.53 17.69 2.10
C GLY A 34 -14.61 18.36 1.22
N ASP A 35 -14.44 18.34 -0.11
CA ASP A 35 -15.41 18.88 -1.05
C ASP A 35 -16.50 17.85 -1.35
N LEU A 36 -17.77 18.23 -1.17
CA LEU A 36 -18.91 17.33 -1.31
C LEU A 36 -19.03 16.75 -2.73
N GLU A 37 -18.73 17.52 -3.76
CA GLU A 37 -18.81 17.04 -5.15
C GLU A 37 -17.69 16.04 -5.45
N VAL A 38 -16.51 16.24 -4.84
CA VAL A 38 -15.40 15.30 -4.93
C VAL A 38 -15.72 14.01 -4.17
N LEU A 39 -16.31 14.10 -2.97
CA LEU A 39 -16.77 12.94 -2.22
C LEU A 39 -17.82 12.15 -3.01
N HIS A 40 -18.84 12.82 -3.54
CA HIS A 40 -19.85 12.19 -4.39
C HIS A 40 -19.21 11.50 -5.60
N PHE A 41 -18.27 12.16 -6.27
CA PHE A 41 -17.56 11.58 -7.40
C PHE A 41 -16.80 10.29 -7.01
N LEU A 42 -15.99 10.33 -5.95
CA LEU A 42 -15.17 9.20 -5.52
C LEU A 42 -16.01 8.02 -4.99
N LEU A 43 -17.00 8.29 -4.14
CA LEU A 43 -17.89 7.27 -3.58
C LEU A 43 -18.78 6.64 -4.65
N SER A 44 -19.31 7.45 -5.59
CA SER A 44 -20.08 6.93 -6.72
C SER A 44 -19.21 6.09 -7.65
N ASN A 45 -17.94 6.47 -7.85
CA ASN A 45 -16.99 5.67 -8.63
C ASN A 45 -16.77 4.28 -7.99
N LEU A 46 -16.60 4.20 -6.67
CA LEU A 46 -16.50 2.90 -5.99
C LEU A 46 -17.74 2.03 -6.24
N ASN A 47 -18.94 2.57 -6.03
CA ASN A 47 -20.16 1.80 -6.27
C ASN A 47 -20.36 1.44 -7.76
N TRP A 48 -19.97 2.31 -8.69
CA TRP A 48 -20.05 2.08 -10.12
C TRP A 48 -19.27 0.84 -10.55
N TRP A 49 -18.03 0.67 -10.06
CA TRP A 49 -17.23 -0.51 -10.36
C TRP A 49 -17.89 -1.80 -9.87
N VAL A 50 -18.49 -1.78 -8.68
CA VAL A 50 -19.18 -2.97 -8.13
C VAL A 50 -20.44 -3.28 -8.94
N VAL A 51 -21.27 -2.28 -9.24
CA VAL A 51 -22.55 -2.51 -9.92
C VAL A 51 -22.40 -2.89 -11.39
N GLU A 52 -21.52 -2.21 -12.12
CA GLU A 52 -21.43 -2.37 -13.57
C GLU A 52 -20.44 -3.45 -14.00
N TYR A 53 -19.38 -3.64 -13.21
CA TYR A 53 -18.33 -4.62 -13.51
C TYR A 53 -18.35 -5.82 -12.57
N CYS A 54 -19.24 -5.84 -11.58
CA CYS A 54 -19.41 -6.96 -10.66
C CYS A 54 -18.10 -7.37 -9.98
N ILE A 55 -17.25 -6.40 -9.63
CA ILE A 55 -16.03 -6.70 -8.88
C ILE A 55 -16.34 -6.96 -7.40
N ASP A 56 -15.59 -7.86 -6.79
CA ASP A 56 -15.82 -8.30 -5.41
C ASP A 56 -15.03 -7.50 -4.37
N GLY A 57 -14.25 -6.50 -4.79
CA GLY A 57 -13.45 -5.74 -3.85
C GLY A 57 -12.51 -4.71 -4.44
N PHE A 58 -11.80 -4.02 -3.55
CA PHE A 58 -10.85 -2.96 -3.87
C PHE A 58 -9.57 -3.12 -3.05
N GLN A 59 -8.43 -2.86 -3.68
CA GLN A 59 -7.20 -2.54 -2.98
C GLN A 59 -6.95 -1.04 -3.08
N PHE A 60 -6.98 -0.35 -1.94
CA PHE A 60 -6.68 1.07 -1.87
C PHE A 60 -5.16 1.22 -1.76
N HIS A 61 -4.57 1.73 -2.84
CA HIS A 61 -3.13 1.89 -2.98
C HIS A 61 -2.62 3.15 -2.24
N SER A 62 -1.49 3.02 -1.55
CA SER A 62 -0.73 4.11 -0.94
C SER A 62 -1.55 5.08 -0.08
N LEU A 63 -2.26 4.55 0.93
CA LEU A 63 -3.01 5.34 1.91
C LEU A 63 -2.21 6.50 2.53
N PRO A 64 -0.91 6.36 2.88
CA PRO A 64 -0.13 7.48 3.43
C PRO A 64 -0.07 8.71 2.54
N SER A 65 -0.17 8.52 1.22
CA SER A 65 -0.20 9.63 0.26
C SER A 65 -1.46 10.49 0.42
N MET A 66 -2.55 9.87 0.89
CA MET A 66 -3.83 10.50 1.18
C MET A 66 -3.88 11.03 2.61
N MET A 67 -3.48 10.21 3.59
CA MET A 67 -3.65 10.47 5.02
C MET A 67 -2.71 11.55 5.56
N TYR A 68 -1.58 11.81 4.89
CA TYR A 68 -0.58 12.75 5.37
C TYR A 68 -0.15 13.76 4.32
N THR A 69 0.03 15.01 4.75
CA THR A 69 0.52 16.11 3.91
C THR A 69 1.97 15.93 3.43
N HIS A 70 2.77 15.11 4.13
CA HIS A 70 4.10 14.68 3.67
C HIS A 70 4.04 13.40 2.82
N ASN A 71 2.85 12.94 2.45
CA ASN A 71 2.55 11.82 1.57
C ASN A 71 3.26 10.49 1.94
N GLY A 72 3.41 10.21 3.23
CA GLY A 72 4.09 8.99 3.70
C GLY A 72 5.63 9.02 3.65
N PHE A 73 6.27 10.13 3.28
CA PHE A 73 7.74 10.25 3.25
C PHE A 73 8.36 10.62 4.61
N ALA A 74 7.58 10.67 5.68
CA ALA A 74 8.10 10.80 7.04
C ALA A 74 8.41 9.39 7.60
N THR A 75 9.29 9.34 8.60
CA THR A 75 9.57 8.09 9.31
C THR A 75 8.48 7.81 10.33
N PHE A 76 8.08 6.54 10.44
CA PHE A 76 7.14 6.05 11.45
C PHE A 76 7.83 4.99 12.31
N ALA A 77 7.94 5.22 13.61
CA ALA A 77 8.44 4.29 14.61
C ALA A 77 7.32 3.51 15.31
N GLY A 78 6.05 3.91 15.12
CA GLY A 78 4.88 3.30 15.76
C GLY A 78 4.33 4.10 16.95
N ASP A 79 4.86 5.31 17.19
CA ASP A 79 4.37 6.17 18.26
C ASP A 79 3.07 6.86 17.86
N MET A 80 2.08 6.89 18.74
CA MET A 80 0.75 7.47 18.43
C MET A 80 0.79 8.94 18.00
N GLU A 81 1.80 9.70 18.43
CA GLU A 81 2.00 11.10 18.04
C GLU A 81 2.32 11.25 16.54
N GLU A 82 2.85 10.21 15.89
CA GLU A 82 3.12 10.18 14.45
C GLU A 82 1.82 10.08 13.64
N TYR A 83 0.78 9.46 14.19
CA TYR A 83 -0.53 9.28 13.55
C TYR A 83 -1.55 10.36 13.94
N CYS A 84 -1.29 11.12 14.99
CA CYS A 84 -2.19 12.13 15.57
C CYS A 84 -1.52 13.50 15.66
N ASN A 85 -1.13 14.07 14.53
CA ASN A 85 -0.46 15.37 14.46
C ASN A 85 -1.06 16.31 13.39
N GLN A 86 -0.47 17.49 13.25
CA GLN A 86 -0.90 18.52 12.31
C GLN A 86 -0.75 18.16 10.82
N TYR A 87 0.02 17.10 10.51
CA TYR A 87 0.25 16.67 9.13
C TYR A 87 -0.80 15.69 8.63
N VAL A 88 -1.70 15.24 9.50
CA VAL A 88 -2.82 14.35 9.17
C VAL A 88 -3.87 15.10 8.37
N ASP A 89 -4.25 14.57 7.21
CA ASP A 89 -5.38 15.04 6.42
C ASP A 89 -6.67 14.39 6.92
N LYS A 90 -7.40 15.13 7.74
CA LYS A 90 -8.66 14.67 8.34
C LYS A 90 -9.73 14.40 7.29
N ASP A 91 -9.73 15.16 6.21
CA ASP A 91 -10.72 15.00 5.15
C ASP A 91 -10.49 13.67 4.40
N ALA A 92 -9.22 13.32 4.18
CA ALA A 92 -8.86 12.03 3.60
C ALA A 92 -9.25 10.86 4.51
N LEU A 93 -9.00 10.95 5.81
CA LEU A 93 -9.42 9.92 6.77
C LEU A 93 -10.94 9.73 6.79
N ILE A 94 -11.70 10.84 6.79
CA ILE A 94 -13.17 10.79 6.74
C ILE A 94 -13.64 10.14 5.43
N TYR A 95 -13.02 10.46 4.29
CA TYR A 95 -13.32 9.80 3.03
C TYR A 95 -13.12 8.28 3.11
N LEU A 96 -12.01 7.81 3.69
CA LEU A 96 -11.72 6.37 3.81
C LEU A 96 -12.76 5.66 4.70
N VAL A 97 -13.14 6.28 5.82
CA VAL A 97 -14.19 5.77 6.70
C VAL A 97 -15.52 5.67 5.94
N LEU A 98 -15.94 6.75 5.27
CA LEU A 98 -17.19 6.78 4.50
C LEU A 98 -17.19 5.77 3.34
N ALA A 99 -16.06 5.62 2.65
CA ALA A 99 -15.90 4.65 1.57
C ALA A 99 -16.13 3.23 2.06
N ASN A 100 -15.49 2.84 3.18
CA ASN A 100 -15.68 1.51 3.76
C ASN A 100 -17.10 1.32 4.31
N GLU A 101 -17.68 2.29 5.01
CA GLU A 101 -19.07 2.16 5.51
C GLU A 101 -20.07 1.96 4.37
N ILE A 102 -20.01 2.81 3.34
CA ILE A 102 -20.96 2.75 2.22
C ILE A 102 -20.79 1.45 1.43
N LEU A 103 -19.55 1.04 1.16
CA LEU A 103 -19.29 -0.21 0.44
C LEU A 103 -19.87 -1.41 1.18
N HIS A 104 -19.62 -1.55 2.48
CA HIS A 104 -20.11 -2.68 3.26
C HIS A 104 -21.63 -2.63 3.54
N VAL A 105 -22.23 -1.43 3.61
CA VAL A 105 -23.69 -1.29 3.71
C VAL A 105 -24.38 -1.71 2.42
N LEU A 106 -23.85 -1.30 1.27
CA LEU A 106 -24.45 -1.61 -0.04
C LEU A 106 -24.14 -3.03 -0.49
N HIS A 107 -22.93 -3.51 -0.19
CA HIS A 107 -22.38 -4.78 -0.65
C HIS A 107 -21.73 -5.52 0.53
N PRO A 108 -22.49 -6.24 1.37
CA PRO A 108 -21.97 -6.82 2.61
C PRO A 108 -20.84 -7.85 2.49
N ASN A 109 -20.61 -8.36 1.27
CA ASN A 109 -19.54 -9.34 0.98
C ASN A 109 -18.35 -8.73 0.22
N ILE A 110 -18.37 -7.41 -0.03
CA ILE A 110 -17.24 -6.72 -0.68
C ILE A 110 -16.00 -6.84 0.20
N VAL A 111 -14.83 -6.95 -0.41
CA VAL A 111 -13.55 -6.94 0.31
C VAL A 111 -12.80 -5.65 0.04
N THR A 112 -12.35 -4.96 1.09
CA THR A 112 -11.45 -3.80 0.96
C THR A 112 -10.09 -4.07 1.61
N ILE A 113 -9.02 -3.77 0.86
CA ILE A 113 -7.64 -4.02 1.25
C ILE A 113 -6.90 -2.68 1.35
N ALA A 114 -6.27 -2.42 2.49
CA ALA A 114 -5.43 -1.26 2.72
C ALA A 114 -3.96 -1.54 2.35
N GLU A 115 -3.40 -0.75 1.44
CA GLU A 115 -1.95 -0.68 1.23
C GLU A 115 -1.39 0.56 1.95
N ASP A 116 -0.85 0.31 3.14
CA ASP A 116 -0.33 1.35 4.02
C ASP A 116 1.06 0.98 4.56
N ALA A 117 2.08 1.70 4.09
CA ALA A 117 3.46 1.53 4.55
C ALA A 117 3.70 2.05 5.97
N THR A 118 2.79 2.86 6.52
CA THR A 118 2.92 3.44 7.86
C THR A 118 2.33 2.54 8.94
N LEU A 119 1.50 1.55 8.57
CA LEU A 119 0.81 0.65 9.49
C LEU A 119 -0.07 1.40 10.51
N TYR A 120 -0.92 2.32 10.02
CA TYR A 120 -1.85 3.11 10.81
C TYR A 120 -2.63 2.25 11.83
N PRO A 121 -2.59 2.61 13.13
CA PRO A 121 -3.34 1.88 14.15
C PRO A 121 -4.85 1.97 13.89
N GLY A 122 -5.47 0.84 13.54
CA GLY A 122 -6.91 0.78 13.28
C GLY A 122 -7.30 0.71 11.80
N LEU A 123 -6.37 0.46 10.87
CA LEU A 123 -6.67 0.22 9.45
C LEU A 123 -7.87 -0.73 9.27
N CYS A 124 -7.82 -1.88 9.95
CA CYS A 124 -8.81 -2.93 9.82
C CYS A 124 -9.76 -3.05 11.02
N GLU A 125 -9.83 -2.01 11.85
CA GLU A 125 -10.81 -1.97 12.94
C GLU A 125 -12.14 -1.39 12.45
N PRO A 126 -13.28 -1.82 13.02
CA PRO A 126 -14.58 -1.31 12.62
C PRO A 126 -14.68 0.21 12.80
N THR A 127 -15.36 0.89 11.87
CA THR A 127 -15.58 2.34 11.93
C THR A 127 -16.32 2.77 13.18
N SER A 128 -17.24 1.93 13.68
CA SER A 128 -17.94 2.11 14.96
C SER A 128 -17.02 2.20 16.20
N GLN A 129 -15.78 1.73 16.10
CA GLN A 129 -14.76 1.79 17.15
C GLN A 129 -13.68 2.85 16.87
N GLY A 130 -13.83 3.63 15.80
CA GLY A 130 -12.84 4.62 15.36
C GLY A 130 -11.76 4.09 14.43
N GLY A 131 -11.91 2.87 13.90
CA GLY A 131 -11.04 2.35 12.83
C GLY A 131 -11.42 2.86 11.44
N LEU A 132 -10.65 2.48 10.42
CA LEU A 132 -10.93 2.85 9.02
C LEU A 132 -11.86 1.87 8.30
N GLY A 133 -12.11 0.69 8.86
CA GLY A 133 -13.08 -0.28 8.33
C GLY A 133 -12.60 -1.13 7.15
N PHE A 134 -11.29 -1.26 6.92
CA PHE A 134 -10.77 -2.21 5.91
C PHE A 134 -10.85 -3.66 6.41
N ASP A 135 -11.02 -4.62 5.50
CA ASP A 135 -11.01 -6.04 5.88
C ASP A 135 -9.59 -6.56 6.10
N TYR A 136 -8.68 -6.17 5.21
CA TYR A 136 -7.30 -6.62 5.19
C TYR A 136 -6.32 -5.47 4.99
N TYR A 137 -5.06 -5.69 5.36
CA TYR A 137 -3.96 -4.79 5.04
C TYR A 137 -2.75 -5.54 4.50
N VAL A 138 -1.97 -4.89 3.66
CA VAL A 138 -0.76 -5.47 3.07
C VAL A 138 0.46 -5.20 3.96
N ASN A 139 1.21 -6.25 4.30
CA ASN A 139 2.53 -6.13 4.91
C ASN A 139 3.61 -6.00 3.83
N LEU A 140 4.00 -4.77 3.55
CA LEU A 140 5.00 -4.44 2.54
C LEU A 140 6.44 -4.82 2.97
N SER A 141 6.69 -4.94 4.27
CA SER A 141 8.03 -5.22 4.82
C SER A 141 8.54 -6.61 4.49
N ALA A 142 7.66 -7.57 4.20
CA ALA A 142 8.06 -8.94 3.85
C ALA A 142 8.85 -8.99 2.54
N SER A 143 8.30 -8.40 1.46
CA SER A 143 8.98 -8.33 0.18
C SER A 143 10.29 -7.52 0.25
N GLU A 144 10.29 -6.42 0.99
CA GLU A 144 11.50 -5.59 1.16
C GLU A 144 12.60 -6.34 1.92
N MET A 145 12.23 -7.12 2.95
CA MET A 145 13.18 -7.94 3.69
C MET A 145 13.84 -9.00 2.80
N TRP A 146 13.05 -9.70 1.97
CA TRP A 146 13.58 -10.74 1.10
C TRP A 146 14.55 -10.18 0.06
N VAL A 147 14.19 -9.07 -0.59
CA VAL A 147 15.11 -8.37 -1.52
C VAL A 147 16.39 -7.96 -0.79
N TRP A 148 16.25 -7.34 0.39
CA TRP A 148 17.41 -6.87 1.15
C TRP A 148 18.35 -8.02 1.54
N PHE A 149 17.80 -9.15 2.01
CA PHE A 149 18.61 -10.33 2.33
C PHE A 149 19.32 -10.90 1.11
N LEU A 150 18.59 -11.09 0.01
CA LEU A 150 19.17 -11.69 -1.20
C LEU A 150 20.26 -10.82 -1.82
N GLU A 151 20.14 -9.50 -1.76
CA GLU A 151 21.10 -8.59 -2.40
C GLU A 151 22.25 -8.16 -1.49
N ASN A 152 22.08 -8.21 -0.16
CA ASN A 152 23.03 -7.57 0.76
C ASN A 152 23.61 -8.49 1.83
N ILE A 153 23.01 -9.66 2.11
CA ILE A 153 23.40 -10.49 3.27
C ILE A 153 23.67 -11.94 2.85
N PRO A 154 24.88 -12.48 3.15
CA PRO A 154 25.17 -13.90 2.93
C PRO A 154 24.21 -14.81 3.71
N ASP A 155 23.83 -15.96 3.14
CA ASP A 155 22.82 -16.88 3.71
C ASP A 155 23.05 -17.26 5.17
N HIS A 156 24.31 -17.47 5.57
CA HIS A 156 24.64 -17.90 6.92
C HIS A 156 24.45 -16.80 7.98
N ASP A 157 24.31 -15.54 7.54
CA ASP A 157 24.08 -14.37 8.39
C ASP A 157 22.59 -13.96 8.41
N TRP A 158 21.71 -14.73 7.78
CA TRP A 158 20.28 -14.44 7.80
C TRP A 158 19.71 -14.58 9.20
N SER A 159 19.13 -13.49 9.70
CA SER A 159 18.51 -13.47 11.02
C SER A 159 17.14 -14.13 10.99
N MET A 160 17.04 -15.33 11.56
CA MET A 160 15.76 -16.04 11.72
C MET A 160 14.77 -15.25 12.59
N SER A 161 15.25 -14.50 13.57
CA SER A 161 14.37 -13.67 14.40
C SER A 161 13.77 -12.51 13.61
N LYS A 162 14.54 -11.89 12.70
CA LYS A 162 14.03 -10.85 11.79
C LYS A 162 12.97 -11.43 10.85
N ILE A 163 13.24 -12.59 10.25
CA ILE A 163 12.28 -13.29 9.37
C ILE A 163 10.98 -13.54 10.11
N VAL A 164 11.03 -14.22 11.26
CA VAL A 164 9.83 -14.55 12.02
C VAL A 164 9.09 -13.29 12.44
N THR A 165 9.78 -12.28 12.97
CA THR A 165 9.14 -11.04 13.45
C THR A 165 8.39 -10.33 12.33
N THR A 166 9.02 -10.15 11.16
CA THR A 166 8.37 -9.46 10.03
C THR A 166 7.23 -10.30 9.43
N LEU A 167 7.38 -11.62 9.31
CA LEU A 167 6.32 -12.48 8.77
C LEU A 167 5.12 -12.61 9.71
N THR A 168 5.35 -12.57 11.03
CA THR A 168 4.25 -12.60 12.01
C THR A 168 3.60 -11.23 12.24
N GLY A 169 4.30 -10.15 11.89
CA GLY A 169 3.83 -8.78 12.05
C GLY A 169 3.36 -8.47 13.48
N ASN A 170 2.37 -7.57 13.58
CA ASN A 170 1.68 -7.32 14.84
C ASN A 170 0.68 -8.46 15.12
N ARG A 171 0.89 -9.17 16.24
CA ARG A 171 0.07 -10.34 16.63
C ARG A 171 -1.42 -10.03 16.79
N HIS A 172 -1.79 -8.78 17.04
CA HIS A 172 -3.19 -8.38 17.26
C HIS A 172 -4.02 -8.32 15.98
N SER A 173 -3.38 -8.22 14.82
CA SER A 173 -4.04 -8.09 13.51
C SER A 173 -3.49 -9.07 12.47
N ALA A 174 -2.81 -10.12 12.93
CA ALA A 174 -2.13 -11.07 12.05
C ALA A 174 -3.10 -11.87 11.16
N ASP A 175 -4.35 -12.02 11.58
CA ASP A 175 -5.43 -12.68 10.82
C ASP A 175 -5.93 -11.86 9.62
N LYS A 176 -5.74 -10.54 9.64
CA LYS A 176 -6.13 -9.60 8.58
C LYS A 176 -4.96 -9.18 7.68
N MET A 177 -3.77 -9.73 7.92
CA MET A 177 -2.56 -9.37 7.21
C MET A 177 -2.39 -10.19 5.92
N LEU A 178 -2.24 -9.50 4.80
CA LEU A 178 -1.83 -10.09 3.52
C LEU A 178 -0.33 -9.96 3.35
N LEU A 179 0.32 -11.05 2.95
CA LEU A 179 1.76 -11.13 2.82
C LEU A 179 2.14 -11.69 1.45
N TYR A 180 3.09 -11.02 0.82
CA TYR A 180 3.64 -11.43 -0.47
C TYR A 180 5.16 -11.55 -0.34
N ALA A 181 5.73 -12.65 -0.83
CA ALA A 181 7.18 -12.80 -0.90
C ALA A 181 7.80 -11.81 -1.89
N GLU A 182 7.10 -11.58 -3.01
CA GLU A 182 7.40 -10.57 -4.02
C GLU A 182 6.10 -9.98 -4.55
N ASN A 183 6.16 -8.74 -5.05
CA ASN A 183 5.01 -8.04 -5.63
C ASN A 183 5.46 -7.01 -6.68
N HIS A 184 4.49 -6.37 -7.32
CA HIS A 184 4.73 -5.43 -8.42
C HIS A 184 5.51 -4.17 -8.01
N ASN A 185 5.59 -3.81 -6.72
CA ASN A 185 6.34 -2.64 -6.27
C ASN A 185 7.84 -2.76 -6.59
N GLN A 186 8.39 -3.97 -6.57
CA GLN A 186 9.78 -4.23 -6.97
C GLN A 186 10.03 -3.87 -8.42
N SER A 187 9.05 -4.07 -9.31
CA SER A 187 9.17 -3.71 -10.72
C SER A 187 9.12 -2.19 -10.92
N ILE A 188 8.28 -1.49 -10.16
CA ILE A 188 8.15 -0.02 -10.23
C ILE A 188 9.47 0.67 -9.83
N SER A 189 10.18 0.15 -8.82
CA SER A 189 11.47 0.69 -8.38
C SER A 189 12.64 0.32 -9.30
N GLY A 190 12.40 -0.44 -10.37
CA GLY A 190 13.43 -0.95 -11.27
C GLY A 190 14.23 -2.12 -10.68
N GLY A 191 13.71 -2.76 -9.64
CA GLY A 191 14.26 -3.96 -9.03
C GLY A 191 14.06 -5.20 -9.90
N ARG A 192 14.67 -6.31 -9.46
CA ARG A 192 14.61 -7.62 -10.11
C ARG A 192 13.64 -8.53 -9.37
N SER A 193 13.06 -9.50 -10.08
CA SER A 193 12.32 -10.60 -9.44
C SER A 193 13.23 -11.45 -8.55
N LEU A 194 12.67 -12.17 -7.57
CA LEU A 194 13.48 -13.05 -6.73
C LEU A 194 14.18 -14.14 -7.56
N ALA A 195 13.51 -14.62 -8.61
CA ALA A 195 14.09 -15.57 -9.56
C ALA A 195 15.32 -15.01 -10.28
N GLU A 196 15.28 -13.77 -10.77
CA GLU A 196 16.43 -13.13 -11.43
C GLU A 196 17.60 -12.92 -10.47
N ILE A 197 17.33 -12.55 -9.21
CA ILE A 197 18.38 -12.40 -8.19
C ILE A 197 19.02 -13.75 -7.88
N LEU A 198 18.21 -14.78 -7.62
CA LEU A 198 18.67 -16.10 -7.20
C LEU A 198 19.33 -16.92 -8.31
N LEU A 199 18.83 -16.81 -9.55
CA LEU A 199 19.27 -17.65 -10.68
C LEU A 199 20.20 -16.90 -11.64
N GLY A 200 20.16 -15.57 -11.68
CA GLY A 200 20.97 -14.75 -12.60
C GLY A 200 22.47 -14.98 -12.40
N GLU A 201 22.92 -15.12 -11.16
CA GLU A 201 24.34 -15.40 -10.84
C GLU A 201 24.81 -16.77 -11.38
N SER A 202 23.90 -17.74 -11.55
CA SER A 202 24.23 -19.09 -12.03
C SER A 202 24.50 -19.15 -13.55
N MET A 203 23.94 -18.20 -14.32
CA MET A 203 24.08 -18.17 -15.78
C MET A 203 25.36 -17.46 -16.25
N GLU A 204 25.98 -16.63 -15.41
CA GLU A 204 27.20 -15.87 -15.76
C GLU A 204 28.51 -16.64 -15.45
N HIS A 205 28.49 -17.64 -14.56
CA HIS A 205 29.67 -18.38 -14.13
C HIS A 205 29.53 -19.90 -14.32
N SER A 206 30.22 -20.44 -15.32
CA SER A 206 30.09 -21.81 -15.84
C SER A 206 30.72 -22.93 -14.99
N SER A 207 31.31 -22.62 -13.83
CA SER A 207 32.05 -23.61 -13.03
C SER A 207 31.28 -24.22 -11.85
N ASN A 208 30.16 -23.61 -11.40
CA ASN A 208 29.39 -24.04 -10.22
C ASN A 208 27.86 -24.07 -10.44
N THR A 209 27.43 -24.28 -11.68
CA THR A 209 26.05 -24.04 -12.14
C THR A 209 24.99 -24.91 -11.45
N LYS A 210 25.30 -26.17 -11.09
CA LYS A 210 24.28 -27.10 -10.56
C LYS A 210 23.90 -26.81 -9.10
N ASP A 211 24.88 -26.54 -8.25
CA ASP A 211 24.62 -26.26 -6.82
C ASP A 211 24.02 -24.88 -6.63
N SER A 212 24.46 -23.88 -7.39
CA SER A 212 23.85 -22.54 -7.40
C SER A 212 22.39 -22.59 -7.89
N LEU A 213 22.10 -23.35 -8.95
CA LEU A 213 20.74 -23.53 -9.44
C LEU A 213 19.86 -24.29 -8.44
N LEU A 214 20.40 -25.35 -7.80
CA LEU A 214 19.68 -26.08 -6.76
C LEU A 214 19.36 -25.21 -5.54
N ARG A 215 20.31 -24.35 -5.13
CA ARG A 215 20.10 -23.34 -4.10
C ARG A 215 19.01 -22.36 -4.50
N GLY A 216 19.12 -21.74 -5.68
CA GLY A 216 18.15 -20.76 -6.16
C GLY A 216 16.73 -21.34 -6.25
N CYS A 217 16.58 -22.54 -6.83
CA CYS A 217 15.30 -23.23 -6.85
C CYS A 217 14.78 -23.61 -5.45
N SER A 218 15.67 -23.86 -4.48
CA SER A 218 15.25 -24.22 -3.12
C SER A 218 14.77 -23.02 -2.31
N LEU A 219 15.43 -21.86 -2.46
CA LEU A 219 15.05 -20.61 -1.78
C LEU A 219 13.82 -19.94 -2.41
N HIS A 220 13.57 -20.17 -3.70
CA HIS A 220 12.41 -19.59 -4.39
C HIS A 220 11.08 -20.31 -4.07
N LYS A 221 11.12 -21.57 -3.64
CA LYS A 221 9.91 -22.35 -3.30
C LYS A 221 9.42 -21.99 -1.90
#